data_AF-A0A0F8XK07-F1
#
_entry.id   AF-A0A0F8XK07-F1
#
_cell.length_a   1.000
_cell.length_b   1.000
_cell.length_c   1.000
_cell.angle_alpha   90.00
_cell.angle_beta   90.00
_cell.angle_gamma   90.00
#
_symmetry.space_group_name_H-M   'P 1'
#
loop_
_entity.id
_entity.type
_entity.pdbx_description
1 polymer ?
#
loop_
_entity_poly.entity_id
_entity_poly.type
_entity_poly.pdbx_seq_one_letter_code
_entity_poly.pdbx_strand_id
1 'polypeptide(L)' 'MPGKVKHIPENSVSLIIKFQTMEEKSRLIQDEELLLRNNSRNINIQTINIMRV' A
#
# COMPACT_ATOMS: atom_id res chain seq x y z
N MET A 1 -15.53 21.74 -0.39
CA MET A 1 -15.18 20.77 -1.46
C MET A 1 -15.23 19.37 -0.85
N PRO A 2 -16.06 18.44 -1.32
CA PRO A 2 -16.00 17.07 -0.83
C PRO A 2 -14.72 16.45 -1.39
N GLY A 3 -13.75 16.18 -0.51
CA GLY A 3 -12.50 15.53 -0.90
C GLY A 3 -12.81 14.23 -1.64
N LYS A 4 -12.13 13.97 -2.75
CA LYS A 4 -12.30 12.73 -3.51
C LYS A 4 -11.98 11.55 -2.59
N VAL A 5 -13.03 10.91 -2.07
CA VAL A 5 -12.90 9.64 -1.37
C VAL A 5 -12.55 8.60 -2.43
N LYS A 6 -11.38 7.98 -2.31
CA LYS A 6 -11.02 6.86 -3.18
C LYS A 6 -11.99 5.72 -2.87
N HIS A 7 -12.81 5.34 -3.84
CA HIS A 7 -13.72 4.20 -3.71
C HIS A 7 -12.88 2.92 -3.70
N ILE A 8 -12.87 2.23 -2.57
CA ILE A 8 -12.25 0.92 -2.40
C ILE A 8 -13.34 -0.11 -2.72
N PRO A 9 -13.15 -1.00 -3.72
CA PRO A 9 -14.14 -2.01 -4.06
C PRO A 9 -14.45 -2.91 -2.85
N GLU A 10 -15.70 -3.31 -2.67
CA GLU A 10 -16.14 -4.12 -1.52
C GLU A 10 -15.42 -5.49 -1.45
N ASN A 11 -15.01 -6.05 -2.60
CA ASN A 11 -14.29 -7.32 -2.69
C ASN A 11 -12.76 -7.17 -2.59
N SER A 12 -12.27 -6.00 -2.15
CA SER A 12 -10.83 -5.77 -2.04
C SER A 12 -10.26 -6.30 -0.73
N VAL A 13 -9.10 -6.95 -0.81
CA VAL A 13 -8.36 -7.40 0.36
C VAL A 13 -7.37 -6.30 0.74
N SER A 14 -7.46 -5.80 1.97
CA SER A 14 -6.52 -4.79 2.47
C SER A 14 -5.33 -5.45 3.16
N LEU A 15 -4.12 -5.13 2.71
CA LEU A 15 -2.86 -5.56 3.31
C LEU A 15 -2.15 -4.36 3.94
N ILE A 16 -1.87 -4.43 5.24
CA ILE A 16 -1.07 -3.41 5.94
C ILE A 16 0.34 -3.94 6.12
N ILE A 17 1.31 -3.24 5.53
CA ILE A 17 2.74 -3.58 5.65
C ILE A 17 3.40 -2.51 6.53
N LYS A 18 4.12 -2.98 7.55
CA LYS A 18 4.86 -2.11 8.47
C LYS A 18 6.35 -2.15 8.13
N PHE A 19 6.98 -0.99 8.05
CA PHE A 19 8.42 -0.85 7.79
C PHE A 19 9.13 -0.25 8.99
N GLN A 20 10.37 -0.66 9.21
CA GLN A 20 11.22 -0.06 10.23
C GLN A 20 11.95 1.17 9.70
N THR A 21 12.29 1.17 8.41
CA THR A 21 13.02 2.26 7.75
C THR A 21 12.31 2.76 6.50
N MET A 22 12.61 4.01 6.11
CA MET A 22 12.07 4.60 4.88
C MET A 22 12.65 3.94 3.63
N GLU A 23 13.89 3.45 3.73
CA GLU A 23 14.61 2.77 2.66
C GLU A 23 13.96 1.43 2.33
N GLU A 24 13.56 0.64 3.35
CA GLU A 24 12.79 -0.60 3.14
C GLU A 24 11.45 -0.33 2.44
N LYS A 25 10.73 0.69 2.90
CA LYS A 25 9.48 1.12 2.28
C LYS A 25 9.68 1.55 0.82
N SER A 26 10.70 2.34 0.54
CA SER A 26 10.99 2.83 -0.82
C SER A 26 11.32 1.69 -1.76
N ARG A 27 12.14 0.72 -1.33
CA ARG A 27 12.46 -0.47 -2.13
C ARG A 27 11.21 -1.26 -2.51
N LEU A 28 10.28 -1.43 -1.57
CA LEU A 28 9.04 -2.17 -1.85
C LEU A 28 8.08 -1.41 -2.78
N ILE A 29 7.99 -0.07 -2.66
CA ILE A 29 7.11 0.75 -3.51
C ILE A 29 7.64 0.84 -4.94
N GLN A 30 8.96 0.85 -5.11
CA GLN A 30 9.61 0.91 -6.41
C GLN A 30 9.58 -0.43 -7.16
N ASP A 31 9.13 -1.50 -6.52
CA ASP A 31 9.02 -2.81 -7.15
C ASP A 31 7.79 -2.86 -8.08
N GLU A 32 8.04 -2.75 -9.38
CA GLU A 32 7.03 -2.75 -10.43
C GLU A 32 6.21 -4.05 -10.46
N GLU A 33 6.80 -5.19 -10.07
CA GLU A 33 6.10 -6.48 -10.02
C GLU A 33 4.98 -6.46 -8.98
N LEU A 34 5.20 -5.74 -7.87
CA LEU A 34 4.23 -5.58 -6.80
C LEU A 34 3.05 -4.73 -7.26
N LEU A 35 3.31 -3.64 -7.98
CA LEU A 35 2.28 -2.79 -8.60
C LEU A 35 1.43 -3.57 -9.62
N LEU A 36 2.08 -4.37 -10.48
CA LEU A 36 1.42 -5.20 -11.49
C LEU A 36 0.54 -6.30 -10.87
N ARG A 37 1.04 -7.01 -9.84
CA ARG A 37 0.27 -8.06 -9.15
C ARG A 37 -0.94 -7.53 -8.37
N ASN A 38 -0.85 -6.32 -7.83
CA ASN A 38 -1.95 -5.72 -7.06
C ASN A 38 -3.15 -5.35 -7.95
N ASN A 39 -2.89 -4.82 -9.14
CA ASN A 39 -3.93 -4.47 -10.11
C ASN A 39 -4.76 -5.70 -10.55
N SER A 40 -4.14 -6.89 -10.60
CA SER A 40 -4.83 -8.13 -10.97
C SER A 40 -5.64 -8.77 -9.83
N ARG A 41 -5.39 -8.41 -8.56
CA ARG A 41 -5.95 -9.14 -7.40
C ARG A 41 -6.91 -8.34 -6.52
N ASN A 42 -7.30 -7.13 -6.93
CA ASN A 42 -8.10 -6.23 -6.08
C ASN A 42 -7.49 -6.07 -4.67
N ILE A 43 -6.15 -6.06 -4.56
CA ILE A 43 -5.48 -5.93 -3.25
C ILE A 43 -5.16 -4.45 -3.03
N ASN A 44 -5.62 -3.91 -1.91
CA ASN A 44 -5.29 -2.57 -1.46
C ASN A 44 -4.11 -2.65 -0.47
N ILE A 45 -2.94 -2.11 -0.83
CA ILE A 45 -1.78 -2.09 0.06
C ILE A 45 -1.70 -0.74 0.77
N GLN A 46 -1.72 -0.77 2.10
CA GLN A 46 -1.42 0.35 2.97
C GLN A 46 -0.06 0.16 3.63
N THR A 47 0.76 1.21 3.66
CA THR A 47 2.11 1.15 4.23
C THR A 47 2.23 2.09 5.42
N ILE A 48 2.77 1.58 6.53
CA ILE A 48 2.96 2.34 7.78
C ILE A 48 4.43 2.25 8.19
N ASN A 49 5.02 3.35 8.62
CA ASN A 49 6.37 3.36 9.18
C ASN A 49 6.29 3.26 10.70
N ILE A 50 7.04 2.34 11.29
CA ILE A 50 7.22 2.26 12.74
C ILE A 50 8.46 3.09 13.07
N MET A 51 8.30 4.39 13.25
CA MET A 51 9.37 5.19 13.85
C MET A 51 9.52 4.74 15.31
N ARG A 52 10.63 4.07 15.64
CA ARG A 52 10.99 3.85 17.05
C ARG A 52 11.41 5.20 17.63
N VAL A 53 10.67 5.66 18.64
CA VAL A 53 11.04 6.75 19.55
C VAL A 53 12.08 6.26 20.55
#